data_AF-G7YDQ7-F1
#
_entry.id   AF-G7YDQ7-F1
#
_cell.length_a   1.000
_cell.length_b   1.000
_cell.length_c   1.000
_cell.angle_alpha   90.00
_cell.angle_beta   90.00
_cell.angle_gamma   90.00
#
_symmetry.space_group_name_H-M   'P 1'
#
loop_
_entity.id
_entity.type
_entity.pdbx_description
1 polymer ?
#
loop_
_entity_poly.entity_id
_entity_poly.type
_entity_poly.pdbx_seq_one_letter_code
_entity_poly.pdbx_strand_id
1 'polypeptide(L)'
;MSSGGDSANSFVMHGEKVPEDSTRMDAKKDLGIWLSPNLSFSLHFEKSAQKAFSLLRMIRRTSRITRKNFQILYGAYVIPLLEYPNPVIYSGRTKDVILIERVQRAATKMVVGLKSMNYETRLAVFDLFPLEYRRLREDLILNYALFEEGLANRFFTVDPANTRWGHGERQPLNDKNKTDPGNLGESLDPVYQSVNPYPGPW
;
A
#
# COMPACT_ATOMS: atom_id res chain seq x y z
N MET A 1 -0.91 57.34 -10.09
CA MET A 1 -0.81 56.55 -11.33
C MET A 1 0.07 55.35 -11.06
N SER A 2 -0.37 54.21 -11.59
CA SER A 2 0.12 52.84 -11.37
C SER A 2 1.52 52.59 -11.95
N SER A 3 2.26 51.68 -11.32
CA SER A 3 3.38 50.91 -11.89
C SER A 3 3.52 49.69 -10.97
N GLY A 4 3.05 48.50 -11.33
CA GLY A 4 3.44 47.75 -12.52
C GLY A 4 4.19 46.51 -12.02
N GLY A 5 3.46 45.60 -11.37
CA GLY A 5 4.00 44.32 -10.92
C GLY A 5 3.83 43.30 -12.03
N ASP A 6 4.93 42.89 -12.66
CA ASP A 6 4.92 41.99 -13.80
C ASP A 6 4.41 40.60 -13.45
N SER A 7 3.53 40.15 -14.33
CA SER A 7 2.71 38.96 -14.26
C SER A 7 3.44 37.70 -14.74
N ALA A 8 3.17 36.61 -14.02
CA ALA A 8 2.89 35.27 -14.54
C ALA A 8 3.86 34.65 -15.57
N ASN A 9 4.68 33.72 -15.07
CA ASN A 9 5.26 32.67 -15.90
C ASN A 9 4.13 31.81 -16.51
N SER A 10 3.82 32.04 -17.78
CA SER A 10 2.88 31.21 -18.55
C SER A 10 3.64 30.03 -19.17
N PHE A 11 3.19 28.81 -18.87
CA PHE A 11 3.76 27.59 -19.45
C PHE A 11 3.05 27.29 -20.78
N VAL A 12 3.83 27.08 -21.84
CA VAL A 12 3.34 26.76 -23.20
C VAL A 12 3.73 25.33 -23.53
N MET A 13 2.76 24.48 -23.88
CA MET A 13 2.98 23.13 -24.41
C MET A 13 2.48 23.11 -25.86
N HIS A 14 3.34 22.74 -26.81
CA HIS A 14 3.01 22.62 -28.24
C HIS A 14 2.38 23.86 -28.90
N GLY A 15 2.80 25.07 -28.53
CA GLY A 15 2.43 26.30 -29.25
C GLY A 15 1.01 26.81 -29.03
N GLU A 16 0.19 26.11 -28.24
CA GLU A 16 -1.09 26.62 -27.74
C GLU A 16 -0.92 27.14 -26.31
N LYS A 17 -1.41 28.36 -26.05
CA LYS A 17 -1.51 28.90 -24.69
C LYS A 17 -2.56 28.08 -23.94
N VAL A 18 -2.17 27.46 -22.82
CA VAL A 18 -3.11 26.79 -21.93
C VAL A 18 -4.15 27.84 -21.48
N PRO A 19 -5.47 27.61 -21.64
CA PRO A 19 -6.47 28.58 -21.25
C PRO A 19 -6.35 28.93 -19.76
N GLU A 20 -6.21 30.22 -19.44
CA GLU A 20 -6.10 30.74 -18.08
C GLU A 20 -7.41 30.57 -17.26
N ASP A 21 -8.48 30.10 -17.89
CA ASP A 21 -9.74 29.66 -17.24
C ASP A 21 -9.69 28.19 -16.77
N SER A 22 -8.50 27.70 -16.41
CA SER A 22 -8.34 26.50 -15.59
C SER A 22 -8.99 26.80 -14.23
N THR A 23 -10.29 26.52 -14.13
CA THR A 23 -11.00 26.33 -12.87
C THR A 23 -10.04 25.71 -11.88
N ARG A 24 -9.82 26.37 -10.75
CA ARG A 24 -9.02 25.86 -9.64
C ARG A 24 -9.54 24.45 -9.32
N MET A 25 -8.88 23.41 -9.84
CA MET A 25 -9.37 22.04 -9.76
C MET A 25 -9.19 21.58 -8.31
N ASP A 26 -10.25 21.50 -7.51
CA ASP A 26 -10.11 21.19 -6.09
C ASP A 26 -9.59 19.76 -5.81
N ALA A 27 -9.91 18.81 -6.70
CA ALA A 27 -9.29 17.47 -6.77
C ALA A 27 -9.69 16.75 -8.07
N LYS A 28 -8.79 15.96 -8.64
CA LYS A 28 -9.03 15.14 -9.84
C LYS A 28 -9.15 13.67 -9.46
N LYS A 29 -10.11 12.96 -10.06
CA LYS A 29 -10.24 11.52 -9.93
C LYS A 29 -9.70 10.84 -11.18
N ASP A 30 -8.76 9.91 -11.02
CA ASP A 30 -8.19 9.13 -12.11
C ASP A 30 -8.01 7.67 -11.68
N LEU A 31 -8.38 6.71 -12.54
CA LEU A 31 -8.35 5.26 -12.27
C LEU A 31 -8.95 4.82 -10.91
N GLY A 32 -9.88 5.62 -10.36
CA GLY A 32 -10.48 5.38 -9.04
C GLY A 32 -9.77 6.05 -7.86
N ILE A 33 -8.60 6.65 -8.08
CA ILE A 33 -7.79 7.38 -7.09
C ILE A 33 -8.15 8.86 -7.12
N TRP A 34 -8.20 9.50 -5.96
CA TRP A 34 -8.43 10.95 -5.86
C TRP A 34 -7.10 11.64 -5.57
N LEU A 35 -6.76 12.63 -6.40
CA LEU A 35 -5.53 13.41 -6.29
C LEU A 35 -5.89 14.88 -6.06
N SER A 36 -5.45 15.42 -4.94
CA SER A 36 -5.56 16.85 -4.65
C SER A 36 -4.45 17.65 -5.37
N PRO A 37 -4.61 18.97 -5.57
CA PRO A 37 -3.62 19.83 -6.25
C PRO A 37 -2.24 19.85 -5.60
N ASN A 38 -2.19 19.61 -4.29
CA ASN A 38 -0.96 19.47 -3.51
C ASN A 38 -0.37 18.04 -3.56
N LEU A 39 -0.82 17.21 -4.51
CA LEU A 39 -0.44 15.80 -4.66
C LEU A 39 -0.71 14.95 -3.40
N SER A 40 -1.64 15.40 -2.55
CA SER A 40 -2.03 14.68 -1.34
C SER A 40 -3.08 13.61 -1.64
N PHE A 41 -2.87 12.41 -1.11
CA PHE A 41 -3.84 11.31 -1.17
C PHE A 41 -4.84 11.28 0.00
N SER A 42 -4.77 12.21 0.96
CA SER A 42 -5.69 12.22 2.11
C SER A 42 -7.17 12.22 1.71
N LEU A 43 -7.53 12.96 0.64
CA LEU A 43 -8.91 12.94 0.12
C LEU A 43 -9.32 11.54 -0.37
N HIS A 44 -8.41 10.80 -1.01
CA HIS A 44 -8.68 9.43 -1.43
C HIS A 44 -8.97 8.54 -0.22
N PHE A 45 -8.13 8.60 0.83
CA PHE A 45 -8.33 7.81 2.03
C PHE A 45 -9.67 8.14 2.72
N GLU A 46 -10.05 9.41 2.77
CA GLU A 46 -11.38 9.82 3.26
C GLU A 46 -12.52 9.21 2.45
N LYS A 47 -12.47 9.33 1.12
CA LYS A 47 -13.51 8.77 0.23
C LYS A 47 -13.57 7.25 0.31
N SER A 48 -12.43 6.57 0.38
CA SER A 48 -12.35 5.11 0.50
C SER A 48 -12.87 4.63 1.86
N ALA A 49 -12.50 5.29 2.96
CA ALA A 49 -13.02 4.98 4.29
C ALA A 49 -14.54 5.22 4.39
N GLN A 50 -15.05 6.32 3.82
CA GLN A 50 -16.49 6.60 3.78
C GLN A 50 -17.28 5.50 3.07
N LYS A 51 -16.79 5.05 1.91
CA LYS A 51 -17.41 3.92 1.17
C LYS A 51 -17.36 2.63 1.98
N ALA A 52 -16.22 2.32 2.58
CA ALA A 52 -16.07 1.12 3.40
C ALA A 52 -17.01 1.14 4.62
N PHE A 53 -17.14 2.26 5.34
CA PHE A 53 -18.10 2.40 6.44
C PHE A 53 -19.55 2.24 5.99
N SER A 54 -19.90 2.76 4.81
CA SER A 54 -21.24 2.58 4.23
C SER A 54 -21.54 1.09 3.98
N LEU A 55 -20.60 0.36 3.37
CA LEU A 55 -20.72 -1.07 3.14
C LEU A 55 -20.80 -1.86 4.45
N LEU A 56 -19.96 -1.55 5.43
CA LEU A 56 -20.04 -2.16 6.77
C LEU A 56 -21.42 -1.95 7.39
N ARG A 57 -21.99 -0.75 7.26
CA ARG A 57 -23.34 -0.45 7.75
C ARG A 57 -24.42 -1.25 7.01
N MET A 58 -24.28 -1.45 5.70
CA MET A 58 -25.18 -2.30 4.93
C MET A 58 -25.07 -3.77 5.37
N ILE A 59 -23.86 -4.32 5.43
CA ILE A 59 -23.60 -5.71 5.85
C ILE A 59 -24.19 -5.99 7.23
N ARG A 60 -24.03 -5.04 8.16
CA ARG A 60 -24.59 -5.12 9.52
C ARG A 60 -26.11 -5.21 9.55
N ARG A 61 -26.81 -4.59 8.59
CA ARG A 61 -28.27 -4.55 8.53
C ARG A 61 -28.87 -5.78 7.87
N THR A 62 -28.23 -6.29 6.82
CA THR A 62 -28.78 -7.36 5.98
C THR A 62 -28.62 -8.74 6.60
N SER A 63 -27.58 -8.97 7.42
CA SER A 63 -27.26 -10.33 7.89
C SER A 63 -26.73 -10.36 9.33
N ARG A 64 -26.96 -11.48 10.02
CA ARG A 64 -26.23 -11.80 11.25
C ARG A 64 -24.82 -12.23 10.86
N ILE A 65 -23.83 -11.47 11.31
CA ILE A 65 -22.44 -11.68 10.93
C ILE A 65 -21.82 -12.75 11.84
N THR A 66 -21.63 -13.94 11.27
CA THR A 66 -20.85 -15.03 11.86
C THR A 66 -19.37 -14.88 11.49
N ARG A 67 -18.48 -15.61 12.17
CA ARG A 67 -17.02 -15.55 11.93
C ARG A 67 -16.65 -15.85 10.46
N LYS A 68 -17.24 -16.90 9.88
CA LYS A 68 -16.98 -17.32 8.50
C LYS A 68 -17.50 -16.31 7.47
N ASN A 69 -18.73 -15.82 7.66
CA ASN A 69 -19.33 -14.84 6.75
C ASN A 69 -18.58 -13.50 6.81
N PHE A 70 -18.04 -13.14 7.98
CA PHE A 70 -17.24 -11.93 8.12
C PHE A 70 -16.00 -11.96 7.23
N GLN A 71 -15.19 -13.03 7.27
CA GLN A 71 -13.97 -13.12 6.46
C GLN A 71 -14.28 -13.00 4.97
N ILE A 72 -15.32 -13.69 4.49
CA ILE A 72 -15.74 -13.65 3.08
C ILE A 72 -16.18 -12.22 2.69
N LEU A 73 -17.06 -11.59 3.49
CA LEU A 73 -17.59 -10.28 3.16
C LEU A 73 -16.56 -9.16 3.31
N TYR A 74 -15.74 -9.23 4.35
CA TYR A 74 -14.67 -8.26 4.58
C TYR A 74 -13.62 -8.36 3.48
N GLY A 75 -13.19 -9.57 3.15
CA GLY A 75 -12.21 -9.83 2.09
C GLY A 75 -12.70 -9.43 0.71
N ALA A 76 -13.95 -9.76 0.36
CA ALA A 76 -14.46 -9.46 -0.99
C ALA A 76 -14.81 -7.98 -1.21
N TYR A 77 -15.33 -7.28 -0.19
CA TYR A 77 -15.90 -5.94 -0.38
C TYR A 77 -15.10 -4.82 0.26
N VAL A 78 -14.45 -5.07 1.40
CA VAL A 78 -13.79 -4.00 2.18
C VAL A 78 -12.31 -3.94 1.84
N ILE A 79 -11.61 -5.08 1.80
CA ILE A 79 -10.17 -5.13 1.49
C ILE A 79 -9.84 -4.41 0.17
N PRO A 80 -10.52 -4.67 -0.97
CA PRO A 80 -10.19 -4.02 -2.24
C PRO A 80 -10.35 -2.50 -2.20
N LEU A 81 -11.27 -1.96 -1.39
CA LEU A 81 -11.45 -0.51 -1.27
C LEU A 81 -10.30 0.17 -0.52
N LEU A 82 -9.60 -0.57 0.35
CA LEU A 82 -8.54 -0.04 1.20
C LEU A 82 -7.15 -0.33 0.64
N GLU A 83 -7.00 -1.41 -0.13
CA GLU A 83 -5.71 -1.94 -0.58
C GLU A 83 -5.45 -1.81 -2.09
N TYR A 84 -6.49 -1.72 -2.94
CA TYR A 84 -6.30 -1.60 -4.40
C TYR A 84 -5.24 -0.58 -4.85
N PRO A 85 -5.16 0.64 -4.28
CA PRO A 85 -4.22 1.64 -4.75
C PRO A 85 -2.88 1.63 -3.99
N ASN A 86 -2.65 0.69 -3.05
CA ASN A 86 -1.50 0.69 -2.12
C ASN A 86 -0.13 0.97 -2.81
N PRO A 87 0.23 0.30 -3.92
CA PRO A 87 1.49 0.57 -4.65
C PRO A 87 1.72 2.04 -5.06
N VAL A 88 0.62 2.77 -5.29
CA VAL A 88 0.64 4.14 -5.83
C VAL A 88 0.46 5.16 -4.71
N ILE A 89 -0.24 4.78 -3.62
CA ILE A 89 -0.65 5.73 -2.59
C ILE A 89 0.05 5.47 -1.27
N TYR A 90 1.07 6.28 -0.99
CA TYR A 90 1.63 6.41 0.33
C TYR A 90 1.69 7.88 0.71
N SER A 91 0.93 8.28 1.73
CA SER A 91 0.97 9.67 2.22
C SER A 91 1.97 9.87 3.36
N GLY A 92 2.43 8.79 4.02
CA GLY A 92 3.23 8.85 5.25
C GLY A 92 2.55 9.56 6.42
N ARG A 93 1.26 9.92 6.28
CA ARG A 93 0.50 10.67 7.29
C ARG A 93 -0.17 9.69 8.23
N THR A 94 0.17 9.80 9.51
CA THR A 94 -0.45 9.01 10.60
C THR A 94 -1.97 9.14 10.62
N LYS A 95 -2.52 10.31 10.27
CA LYS A 95 -3.97 10.55 10.17
C LYS A 95 -4.66 9.59 9.19
N ASP A 96 -4.05 9.39 8.03
CA ASP A 96 -4.61 8.55 6.97
C ASP A 96 -4.53 7.07 7.38
N VAL A 97 -3.41 6.65 8.00
CA VAL A 97 -3.26 5.29 8.55
C VAL A 97 -4.32 5.00 9.62
N ILE A 98 -4.49 5.92 10.59
CA ILE A 98 -5.49 5.78 11.66
C ILE A 98 -6.90 5.71 11.09
N LEU A 99 -7.22 6.50 10.07
CA LEU A 99 -8.56 6.53 9.46
C LEU A 99 -8.93 5.17 8.88
N ILE A 100 -7.99 4.52 8.20
CA ILE A 100 -8.26 3.27 7.51
C ILE A 100 -8.23 2.10 8.49
N GLU A 101 -7.33 2.13 9.47
CA GLU A 101 -7.31 1.18 10.58
C GLU A 101 -8.62 1.22 11.39
N ARG A 102 -9.24 2.40 11.51
CA ARG A 102 -10.56 2.55 12.13
C ARG A 102 -11.65 1.76 11.41
N VAL A 103 -11.55 1.58 10.10
CA VAL A 103 -12.48 0.75 9.31
C VAL A 103 -12.35 -0.72 9.74
N GLN A 104 -11.13 -1.25 9.81
CA GLN A 104 -10.86 -2.63 10.25
C GLN A 104 -11.32 -2.86 11.71
N ARG A 105 -11.04 -1.91 12.60
CA ARG A 105 -11.52 -1.94 14.00
C ARG A 105 -13.05 -1.94 14.10
N ALA A 106 -13.73 -1.18 13.24
CA ALA A 106 -15.18 -1.16 13.21
C ALA A 106 -15.76 -2.47 12.65
N ALA A 107 -15.16 -3.00 11.58
CA ALA A 107 -15.56 -4.25 10.96
C ALA A 107 -15.49 -5.42 11.96
N THR A 108 -14.35 -5.60 12.62
CA THR A 108 -14.13 -6.72 13.57
C THR A 108 -15.06 -6.66 14.78
N LYS A 109 -15.53 -5.46 15.19
CA LYS A 109 -16.53 -5.27 16.25
C LYS A 109 -17.95 -5.67 15.85
N MET A 110 -18.24 -5.82 14.55
CA MET A 110 -19.58 -6.17 14.08
C MET A 110 -19.92 -7.65 14.26
N VAL A 111 -18.91 -8.50 14.45
CA VAL A 111 -19.11 -9.94 14.66
C VAL A 111 -19.58 -10.21 16.08
N VAL A 112 -20.58 -11.08 16.19
CA VAL A 112 -21.20 -11.45 17.47
C VAL A 112 -20.14 -12.05 18.40
N GLY A 113 -20.13 -11.63 19.67
CA GLY A 113 -19.21 -12.13 20.69
C GLY A 113 -17.83 -11.44 20.74
N LEU A 114 -17.47 -10.62 19.74
CA LEU A 114 -16.14 -9.99 19.67
C LEU A 114 -16.12 -8.51 20.08
N LYS A 115 -17.28 -7.91 20.35
CA LYS A 115 -17.41 -6.48 20.64
C LYS A 115 -16.60 -6.01 21.85
N SER A 116 -16.51 -6.82 22.90
CA SER A 116 -15.82 -6.52 24.16
C SER A 116 -14.34 -6.90 24.18
N MET A 117 -13.87 -7.68 23.21
CA MET A 117 -12.48 -8.11 23.16
C MET A 117 -11.54 -6.92 22.84
N ASN A 118 -10.27 -7.02 23.21
CA ASN A 118 -9.25 -6.08 22.76
C ASN A 118 -9.07 -6.18 21.22
N TYR A 119 -8.33 -5.25 20.61
CA TYR A 119 -8.17 -5.26 19.15
C TYR A 119 -7.29 -6.42 18.67
N GLU A 120 -6.17 -6.67 19.34
CA GLU A 120 -5.21 -7.70 18.96
C GLU A 120 -5.81 -9.11 19.01
N THR A 121 -6.60 -9.44 20.05
CA THR A 121 -7.30 -10.73 20.12
C THR A 121 -8.35 -10.85 19.03
N ARG A 122 -9.04 -9.76 18.65
CA ARG A 122 -9.96 -9.81 17.49
C ARG A 122 -9.21 -10.12 16.20
N LEU A 123 -8.04 -9.53 15.99
CA LEU A 123 -7.19 -9.80 14.83
C LEU A 123 -6.77 -11.28 14.80
N ALA A 124 -6.30 -11.82 15.91
CA ALA A 124 -5.95 -13.23 16.04
C ALA A 124 -7.14 -14.18 15.75
N VAL A 125 -8.36 -13.83 16.19
CA VAL A 125 -9.56 -14.63 15.88
C VAL A 125 -9.86 -14.67 14.39
N PHE A 126 -9.55 -13.61 13.64
CA PHE A 126 -9.78 -13.59 12.19
C PHE A 126 -8.57 -13.95 11.35
N ASP A 127 -7.43 -14.22 11.99
CA ASP A 127 -6.14 -14.39 11.33
C ASP A 127 -5.81 -13.18 10.42
N LEU A 128 -6.08 -11.97 10.91
CA LEU A 128 -5.86 -10.73 10.17
C LEU A 128 -4.64 -9.99 10.72
N PHE A 129 -3.83 -9.46 9.81
CA PHE A 129 -2.77 -8.52 10.17
C PHE A 129 -3.31 -7.07 10.26
N PRO A 130 -2.68 -6.20 11.07
CA PRO A 130 -2.90 -4.77 10.99
C PRO A 130 -2.73 -4.26 9.56
N LEU A 131 -3.51 -3.25 9.17
CA LEU A 131 -3.52 -2.82 7.76
C LEU A 131 -2.18 -2.20 7.33
N GLU A 132 -1.51 -1.51 8.24
CA GLU A 132 -0.18 -0.95 8.01
C GLU A 132 0.85 -2.04 7.70
N TYR A 133 0.78 -3.18 8.39
CA TYR A 133 1.65 -4.32 8.11
C TYR A 133 1.36 -4.93 6.73
N ARG A 134 0.08 -5.04 6.35
CA ARG A 134 -0.30 -5.55 5.02
C ARG A 134 0.23 -4.66 3.90
N ARG A 135 0.14 -3.33 4.06
CA ARG A 135 0.75 -2.36 3.14
C ARG A 135 2.25 -2.53 3.01
N LEU A 136 2.95 -2.55 4.13
CA LEU A 136 4.40 -2.72 4.12
C LEU A 136 4.79 -4.02 3.41
N ARG A 137 4.04 -5.11 3.67
CA ARG A 137 4.26 -6.39 3.01
C ARG A 137 4.05 -6.30 1.49
N GLU A 138 2.98 -5.63 1.04
CA GLU A 138 2.71 -5.42 -0.39
C GLU A 138 3.79 -4.55 -1.05
N ASP A 139 4.24 -3.49 -0.39
CA ASP A 139 5.32 -2.64 -0.88
C ASP A 139 6.62 -3.43 -1.04
N LEU A 140 6.93 -4.31 -0.08
CA LEU A 140 8.09 -5.20 -0.17
C LEU A 140 7.98 -6.22 -1.31
N ILE A 141 6.79 -6.79 -1.53
CA ILE A 141 6.54 -7.71 -2.65
C ILE A 141 6.70 -6.98 -3.99
N LEU A 142 6.17 -5.76 -4.10
CA LEU A 142 6.30 -4.95 -5.31
C LEU A 142 7.77 -4.60 -5.59
N ASN A 143 8.52 -4.19 -4.56
CA ASN A 143 9.94 -3.91 -4.70
C ASN A 143 10.70 -5.15 -5.17
N TYR A 144 10.46 -6.30 -4.54
CA TYR A 144 11.07 -7.56 -4.95
C TYR A 144 10.79 -7.89 -6.42
N ALA A 145 9.52 -7.80 -6.84
CA ALA A 145 9.14 -8.01 -8.24
C ALA A 145 9.83 -7.02 -9.19
N LEU A 146 9.98 -5.76 -8.78
CA LEU A 146 10.63 -4.74 -9.59
C LEU A 146 12.11 -5.07 -9.85
N PHE A 147 12.84 -5.54 -8.82
CA PHE A 147 14.27 -5.82 -8.88
C PHE A 147 14.59 -7.20 -9.46
N GLU A 148 13.93 -8.26 -9.00
CA GLU A 148 14.27 -9.64 -9.36
C GLU A 148 13.61 -10.10 -10.66
N GLU A 149 12.39 -9.63 -10.97
CA GLU A 149 11.70 -9.99 -12.22
C GLU A 149 12.13 -9.10 -13.41
N GLY A 150 13.11 -8.22 -13.20
CA GLY A 150 13.65 -7.35 -14.25
C GLY A 150 12.66 -6.34 -14.81
N LEU A 151 11.52 -6.11 -14.15
CA LEU A 151 10.54 -5.09 -14.54
C LEU A 151 11.17 -3.69 -14.52
N ALA A 152 12.11 -3.44 -13.60
CA ALA A 152 12.91 -2.21 -13.60
C ALA A 152 13.56 -1.96 -14.96
N ASN A 153 14.23 -2.97 -15.53
CA ASN A 153 14.96 -2.85 -16.80
C ASN A 153 14.04 -2.65 -18.02
N ARG A 154 12.74 -2.98 -17.89
CA ARG A 154 11.74 -2.78 -18.95
C ARG A 154 11.22 -1.36 -19.00
N PHE A 155 11.15 -0.68 -17.85
CA PHE A 155 10.57 0.68 -17.74
C PHE A 155 11.61 1.76 -17.47
N PHE A 156 12.75 1.41 -16.87
CA PHE A 156 13.82 2.31 -16.49
C PHE A 156 15.14 1.83 -17.10
N THR A 157 15.94 2.76 -17.61
CA THR A 157 17.33 2.49 -17.96
C THR A 157 18.19 2.82 -16.75
N VAL A 158 18.80 1.81 -16.15
CA VAL A 158 19.76 2.03 -15.06
C VAL A 158 21.00 2.66 -15.68
N ASP A 159 21.34 3.89 -15.28
CA ASP A 159 22.58 4.54 -15.71
C ASP A 159 23.78 3.79 -15.13
N PRO A 160 24.60 3.11 -15.96
CA PRO A 160 25.75 2.35 -15.46
C PRO A 160 26.83 3.23 -14.81
N ALA A 161 26.77 4.56 -15.01
CA ALA A 161 27.72 5.49 -14.41
C ALA A 161 27.35 5.93 -12.98
N ASN A 162 26.15 5.59 -12.47
CA ASN A 162 25.72 6.06 -11.15
C ASN A 162 26.26 5.18 -10.00
N THR A 163 27.55 5.33 -9.70
CA THR A 163 28.27 4.61 -8.62
C THR A 163 28.00 5.16 -7.21
N ARG A 164 26.91 5.92 -6.99
CA ARG A 164 26.67 6.59 -5.70
C ARG A 164 26.16 5.66 -4.59
N TRP A 165 25.76 4.43 -4.93
CA TRP A 165 25.51 3.38 -3.95
C TRP A 165 26.59 2.30 -4.08
N GLY A 166 27.63 2.46 -3.26
CA GLY A 166 28.76 1.55 -3.17
C GLY A 166 28.38 0.24 -2.50
N HIS A 167 27.72 -0.65 -3.23
CA HIS A 167 27.82 -2.09 -3.02
C HIS A 167 27.90 -2.72 -4.40
N GLY A 168 29.12 -3.10 -4.79
CA GLY A 168 29.38 -3.70 -6.10
C GLY A 168 28.50 -4.92 -6.31
N GLU A 169 27.83 -4.95 -7.45
CA GLU A 169 27.18 -6.15 -7.98
C GLU A 169 28.16 -7.32 -7.89
N ARG A 170 27.83 -8.33 -7.08
CA ARG A 170 28.53 -9.61 -7.19
C ARG A 170 28.09 -10.24 -8.50
N GLN A 171 28.99 -10.26 -9.47
CA GLN A 171 28.82 -11.04 -10.69
C GLN A 171 28.49 -12.50 -10.31
N PRO A 172 27.58 -13.17 -11.03
CA PRO A 172 27.30 -14.58 -10.80
C PRO A 172 28.58 -15.39 -11.01
N LEU A 173 28.96 -16.16 -9.98
CA LEU A 173 30.11 -17.06 -10.03
C LEU A 173 29.88 -18.08 -11.16
N ASN A 174 30.74 -18.05 -12.17
CA ASN A 174 30.82 -19.12 -13.17
C ASN A 174 31.20 -20.44 -12.48
N ASP A 175 30.63 -21.55 -12.97
CA ASP A 175 30.73 -22.95 -12.48
C ASP A 175 32.15 -23.56 -12.42
N LYS A 176 33.22 -22.75 -12.49
CA LYS A 176 34.60 -23.23 -12.53
C LYS A 176 35.34 -23.20 -11.19
N ASN A 177 34.70 -22.72 -10.12
CA ASN A 177 35.30 -22.65 -8.78
C ASN A 177 34.49 -23.44 -7.76
N LYS A 178 34.33 -24.76 -7.95
CA LYS A 178 33.91 -25.65 -6.87
C LYS A 178 35.14 -26.14 -6.12
N THR A 179 35.36 -25.60 -4.93
CA THR A 179 36.22 -26.21 -3.90
C THR A 179 35.32 -26.86 -2.86
N ASP A 180 35.65 -28.09 -2.46
CA ASP A 180 34.85 -28.98 -1.60
C ASP A 180 34.38 -28.34 -0.28
N PRO A 181 33.17 -28.69 0.22
CA PRO A 181 32.66 -28.20 1.47
C PRO A 181 33.19 -29.05 2.64
N GLY A 182 34.29 -28.61 3.25
CA GLY A 182 34.77 -29.12 4.53
C GLY A 182 34.18 -28.33 5.70
N ASN A 183 33.37 -29.02 6.52
CA ASN A 183 32.83 -28.68 7.84
C ASN A 183 33.40 -27.45 8.58
N LEU A 184 32.53 -26.48 8.86
CA LEU A 184 32.46 -25.66 10.09
C LEU A 184 30.98 -25.25 10.21
N GLY A 185 30.19 -25.74 11.16
CA GLY A 185 30.35 -25.55 12.59
C GLY A 185 29.16 -24.70 13.05
N GLU A 186 28.29 -25.31 13.85
CA GLU A 186 27.03 -24.78 14.35
C GLU A 186 27.16 -23.42 15.05
N SER A 187 26.22 -22.51 14.78
CA SER A 187 25.83 -21.45 15.72
C SER A 187 24.41 -20.98 15.35
N LEU A 188 23.42 -21.65 15.92
CA LEU A 188 22.02 -21.20 15.95
C LEU A 188 21.85 -20.27 17.16
N ASP A 189 21.45 -19.02 16.94
CA ASP A 189 20.75 -18.22 17.95
C ASP A 189 19.24 -18.21 17.61
N PRO A 190 18.34 -18.53 18.56
CA PRO A 190 16.96 -18.86 18.27
C PRO A 190 16.05 -17.63 18.46
N VAL A 191 15.77 -16.88 17.40
CA VAL A 191 14.69 -15.88 17.43
C VAL A 191 13.90 -16.00 16.15
N TYR A 192 12.64 -16.47 16.29
CA TYR A 192 11.68 -16.88 15.24
C TYR A 192 11.88 -18.28 14.63
N GLN A 193 11.55 -19.30 15.43
CA GLN A 193 10.88 -20.48 14.87
C GLN A 193 9.38 -20.20 14.84
N SER A 194 8.80 -19.98 13.65
CA SER A 194 7.38 -20.25 13.42
C SER A 194 7.25 -21.28 12.32
N VAL A 195 6.78 -22.45 12.74
CA VAL A 195 6.47 -23.61 11.94
C VAL A 195 5.12 -23.38 11.24
N ASN A 196 5.09 -23.77 9.96
CA ASN A 196 3.94 -24.16 9.12
C ASN A 196 3.39 -23.22 8.03
N PRO A 197 2.93 -23.84 6.92
CA PRO A 197 2.97 -23.29 5.58
C PRO A 197 1.64 -22.66 5.16
N TYR A 198 1.75 -21.68 4.28
CA TYR A 198 0.67 -20.92 3.65
C TYR A 198 -0.59 -21.74 3.29
N PRO A 199 -1.79 -21.30 3.70
CA PRO A 199 -2.91 -21.24 2.78
C PRO A 199 -2.78 -19.96 1.93
N GLY A 200 -3.15 -20.05 0.65
CA GLY A 200 -3.01 -18.99 -0.36
C GLY A 200 -3.69 -17.64 -0.01
N PRO A 201 -3.51 -16.63 -0.89
CA PRO A 201 -3.76 -15.25 -0.55
C PRO A 201 -5.26 -14.96 -0.38
N TRP A 202 -5.61 -14.50 0.81
CA TRP A 202 -6.80 -13.70 1.08
C TRP A 202 -6.40 -12.51 1.96
#